data_AF-A0A6C0CV93-F1
#
_entry.id   AF-A0A6C0CV93-F1
#
_cell.length_a   1.000
_cell.length_b   1.000
_cell.length_c   1.000
_cell.angle_alpha   90.00
_cell.angle_beta   90.00
_cell.angle_gamma   90.00
#
_symmetry.space_group_name_H-M   'P 1'
#
loop_
_entity.id
_entity.type
_entity.pdbx_description
1 polymer ?
#
loop_
_entity_poly.entity_id
_entity_poly.type
_entity_poly.pdbx_seq_one_letter_code
_entity_poly.pdbx_strand_id
1 'polypeptide(L)'
;MYVMKDFIQRLPIDIILYIIPYTYNLQNKNLLNDIINYKETRSLLLKLYYEYWIIEAQSQDPEQDKNWLINDIIAYANNDKATMYGYVNNFYNIFKRNVSLQTIDSIDKYIIHLYKKPVKTKINIFLGLLTINERNDVIQNFYRKLN
;
A
#
# COMPACT_ATOMS: atom_id res chain seq x y z
N MET A 1 -5.92 28.46 1.43
CA MET A 1 -4.76 29.28 1.05
C MET A 1 -4.25 30.22 2.15
N TYR A 2 -5.02 30.49 3.22
CA TYR A 2 -4.60 31.35 4.33
C TYR A 2 -3.58 30.69 5.29
N VAL A 3 -3.73 29.40 5.60
CA VAL A 3 -2.91 28.70 6.62
C VAL A 3 -1.41 28.67 6.28
N MET A 4 -1.04 28.50 5.01
CA MET A 4 0.37 28.36 4.60
C MET A 4 1.14 29.69 4.64
N LYS A 5 0.45 30.82 4.51
CA LYS A 5 1.06 32.16 4.56
C LYS A 5 1.58 32.48 5.96
N ASP A 6 0.81 32.11 6.98
CA ASP A 6 1.15 32.37 8.39
C ASP A 6 2.33 31.53 8.88
N PHE A 7 2.53 30.32 8.33
CA PHE A 7 3.70 29.49 8.65
C PHE A 7 4.97 29.97 7.94
N ILE A 8 4.88 30.34 6.67
CA ILE A 8 6.04 30.83 5.92
C ILE A 8 6.56 32.14 6.53
N GLN A 9 5.67 33.04 6.96
CA GLN A 9 6.07 34.32 7.56
C GLN A 9 6.79 34.20 8.92
N ARG A 10 6.72 33.02 9.58
CA ARG A 10 7.44 32.75 10.83
C ARG A 10 8.85 32.20 10.62
N LEU A 11 9.20 31.87 9.38
CA LEU A 11 10.53 31.34 9.06
C LEU A 11 11.52 32.49 8.83
N PRO A 12 12.81 32.30 9.16
CA PRO A 12 13.86 33.23 8.76
C PRO A 12 13.89 33.45 7.23
N ILE A 13 14.21 34.68 6.79
CA ILE A 13 14.09 35.09 5.38
C ILE A 13 14.96 34.25 4.44
N ASP A 14 16.13 33.84 4.90
CA ASP A 14 17.06 32.94 4.23
C ASP A 14 16.43 31.56 4.00
N ILE A 15 15.75 31.00 5.01
CA ILE A 15 15.01 29.74 4.88
C ILE A 15 13.84 29.88 3.90
N ILE A 16 13.11 31.00 3.94
CA ILE A 16 12.03 31.29 2.99
C ILE A 16 12.57 31.32 1.56
N LEU A 17 13.70 32.00 1.32
CA LEU A 17 14.34 32.08 0.01
C LEU A 17 14.79 30.71 -0.52
N TYR A 18 15.17 29.78 0.36
CA TYR A 18 15.43 28.39 -0.02
C TYR A 18 14.16 27.59 -0.35
N ILE A 19 13.03 27.86 0.30
CA ILE A 19 11.78 27.10 0.13
C ILE A 19 10.95 27.60 -1.06
N ILE A 20 10.89 28.93 -1.28
CA ILE A 20 10.06 29.58 -2.31
C ILE A 20 10.20 28.92 -3.70
N PRO A 21 11.41 28.62 -4.22
CA PRO A 21 11.56 27.98 -5.53
C PRO A 21 10.81 26.65 -5.66
N TYR A 22 10.70 25.89 -4.58
CA TYR A 22 10.00 24.60 -4.55
C TYR A 22 8.48 24.76 -4.40
N THR A 23 8.00 25.91 -3.95
CA THR A 23 6.54 26.19 -3.87
C THR A 23 5.90 26.38 -5.25
N TYR A 24 6.69 26.75 -6.26
CA TYR A 24 6.24 26.88 -7.65
C TYR A 24 6.26 25.54 -8.41
N ASN A 25 7.02 24.56 -7.94
CA ASN A 25 7.03 23.19 -8.47
C ASN A 25 6.02 22.32 -7.71
N LEU A 26 4.74 22.56 -7.97
CA LEU A 26 3.66 21.78 -7.37
C LEU A 26 3.85 20.28 -7.72
N GLN A 27 3.87 19.44 -6.69
CA GLN A 27 3.85 17.99 -6.86
C GLN A 27 2.60 17.58 -7.65
N ASN A 28 2.74 16.54 -8.48
CA ASN A 28 1.64 16.04 -9.28
C ASN A 28 0.44 15.70 -8.37
N LYS A 29 -0.71 16.30 -8.63
CA LYS A 29 -1.93 16.11 -7.81
C LYS A 29 -2.35 14.65 -7.73
N ASN A 30 -2.17 13.90 -8.81
CA ASN A 30 -2.50 12.46 -8.85
C ASN A 30 -1.55 11.68 -7.95
N LEU A 31 -0.25 12.00 -7.94
CA LEU A 31 0.72 11.37 -7.05
C LEU A 31 0.42 11.68 -5.58
N LEU A 32 0.11 12.94 -5.25
CA LEU A 32 -0.28 13.32 -3.89
C LEU A 32 -1.53 12.58 -3.44
N ASN A 33 -2.54 12.51 -4.29
CA ASN A 33 -3.78 11.79 -4.01
C ASN A 33 -3.53 10.28 -3.82
N ASP A 34 -2.65 9.69 -4.62
CA ASP A 34 -2.26 8.28 -4.48
C ASP A 34 -1.54 8.00 -3.16
N ILE A 35 -0.62 8.87 -2.73
CA ILE A 35 0.09 8.75 -1.45
C ILE A 35 -0.89 8.85 -0.27
N ILE A 36 -1.82 9.81 -0.32
CA ILE A 36 -2.85 9.99 0.70
C ILE A 36 -3.71 8.71 0.77
N ASN A 37 -4.22 8.26 -0.38
CA ASN A 37 -5.04 7.05 -0.44
C ASN A 37 -4.29 5.81 0.05
N TYR A 38 -3.03 5.61 -0.32
CA TYR A 38 -2.20 4.53 0.20
C TYR A 38 -2.14 4.56 1.74
N LYS A 39 -1.86 5.72 2.33
CA LYS A 39 -1.77 5.89 3.79
C LYS A 39 -3.09 5.56 4.48
N GLU A 40 -4.18 6.08 3.95
CA GLU A 40 -5.54 5.90 4.49
C GLU A 40 -5.99 4.45 4.35
N THR A 41 -5.93 3.86 3.15
CA THR A 41 -6.32 2.47 2.90
C THR A 41 -5.50 1.51 3.76
N ARG A 42 -4.19 1.70 3.86
CA ARG A 42 -3.34 0.88 4.73
C ARG A 42 -3.79 0.94 6.19
N SER A 43 -4.10 2.13 6.69
CA SER A 43 -4.51 2.32 8.09
C SER A 43 -5.88 1.70 8.35
N LEU A 44 -6.81 1.86 7.40
CA LEU A 44 -8.14 1.26 7.45
C LEU A 44 -8.07 -0.26 7.43
N LEU A 45 -7.35 -0.87 6.48
CA LEU A 45 -7.24 -2.33 6.37
C LEU A 45 -6.61 -2.95 7.62
N LEU A 46 -5.55 -2.35 8.17
CA LEU A 46 -4.96 -2.85 9.41
C LEU A 46 -5.95 -2.79 10.58
N LYS A 47 -6.74 -1.71 10.67
CA LYS A 47 -7.79 -1.59 11.68
C LYS A 47 -8.87 -2.65 11.52
N LEU A 48 -9.42 -2.81 10.32
CA LEU A 48 -10.50 -3.76 10.02
C LEU A 48 -10.10 -5.20 10.33
N TYR A 49 -8.91 -5.61 9.90
CA TYR A 49 -8.43 -6.98 10.15
C TYR A 49 -8.09 -7.20 11.63
N TYR A 50 -7.58 -6.19 12.32
CA TYR A 50 -7.35 -6.27 13.76
C TYR A 50 -8.67 -6.43 14.53
N GLU A 51 -9.66 -5.59 14.24
CA GLU A 51 -10.99 -5.66 14.85
C GLU A 51 -11.61 -7.05 14.65
N TYR A 52 -11.62 -7.56 13.42
CA TYR A 52 -12.21 -8.85 13.14
C TYR A 52 -11.40 -10.03 13.73
N TRP A 53 -10.10 -10.15 13.43
CA TRP A 53 -9.34 -11.35 13.78
C TRP A 53 -8.88 -11.38 15.23
N ILE A 54 -8.54 -10.23 15.81
CA ILE A 54 -7.99 -10.17 17.18
C ILE A 54 -9.11 -9.92 18.20
N ILE A 55 -10.03 -9.00 17.93
CA ILE A 55 -11.09 -8.65 18.89
C ILE A 55 -12.27 -9.62 18.79
N GLU A 56 -12.88 -9.76 17.61
CA GLU A 56 -14.11 -10.55 17.44
C GLU A 56 -13.84 -12.05 17.43
N ALA A 57 -12.92 -12.50 16.58
CA ALA A 57 -12.57 -13.93 16.44
C ALA A 57 -11.64 -14.44 17.56
N GLN A 58 -11.15 -13.56 18.44
CA GLN A 58 -10.28 -13.88 19.59
C GLN A 58 -9.08 -14.77 19.23
N SER A 59 -8.45 -14.50 18.07
CA SER A 59 -7.26 -15.22 17.65
C SER A 59 -6.16 -15.15 18.72
N GLN A 60 -5.55 -16.30 19.00
CA GLN A 60 -4.42 -16.41 19.93
C GLN A 60 -3.09 -15.98 19.28
N ASP A 61 -3.02 -15.95 17.95
CA ASP A 61 -1.85 -15.41 17.23
C ASP A 61 -1.98 -13.88 17.07
N PRO A 62 -1.06 -13.08 17.66
CA PRO A 62 -1.11 -11.61 17.62
C PRO A 62 -0.77 -11.01 16.25
N GLU A 63 -0.26 -11.79 15.29
CA GLU A 63 0.00 -11.37 13.91
C GLU A 63 -1.02 -11.94 12.92
N GLN A 64 -2.04 -12.66 13.40
CA GLN A 64 -3.07 -13.30 12.58
C GLN A 64 -3.80 -12.29 11.69
N ASP A 65 -4.10 -11.11 12.21
CA ASP A 65 -4.71 -10.00 11.47
C ASP A 65 -3.91 -9.64 10.20
N LYS A 66 -2.59 -9.51 10.35
CA LYS A 66 -1.67 -9.13 9.28
C LYS A 66 -1.44 -10.29 8.32
N ASN A 67 -1.39 -11.53 8.83
CA ASN A 67 -1.27 -12.73 8.01
C ASN A 67 -2.48 -12.92 7.10
N TRP A 68 -3.70 -12.73 7.60
CA TRP A 68 -4.90 -12.75 6.75
C TRP A 68 -4.92 -11.60 5.75
N LEU A 69 -4.57 -10.39 6.19
CA LEU A 69 -4.53 -9.23 5.30
C LEU A 69 -3.57 -9.46 4.11
N ILE A 70 -2.33 -9.92 4.37
CA ILE A 70 -1.40 -10.15 3.27
C ILE A 70 -1.87 -11.28 2.35
N ASN A 71 -2.48 -12.33 2.90
CA ASN A 71 -3.00 -13.44 2.11
C ASN A 71 -4.11 -12.98 1.16
N ASP A 72 -5.00 -12.12 1.63
CA ASP A 72 -6.09 -11.57 0.83
C ASP A 72 -5.60 -10.60 -0.23
N ILE A 73 -4.59 -9.79 0.06
CA ILE A 73 -3.95 -8.93 -0.94
C ILE A 73 -3.24 -9.78 -2.02
N ILE A 74 -2.56 -10.85 -1.62
CA ILE A 74 -1.90 -11.78 -2.56
C ILE A 74 -2.94 -12.53 -3.39
N ALA A 75 -4.04 -12.97 -2.79
CA ALA A 75 -5.15 -13.62 -3.47
C ALA A 75 -5.74 -12.68 -4.53
N TYR A 76 -6.04 -11.43 -4.16
CA TYR A 76 -6.48 -10.40 -5.09
C TYR A 76 -5.50 -10.23 -6.27
N ALA A 77 -4.21 -10.05 -5.97
CA ALA A 77 -3.18 -9.89 -6.99
C ALA A 77 -3.07 -11.12 -7.92
N ASN A 78 -3.36 -12.32 -7.39
CA ASN A 78 -3.30 -13.57 -8.14
C ASN A 78 -4.65 -14.01 -8.73
N ASN A 79 -5.65 -13.13 -8.79
CA ASN A 79 -7.02 -13.43 -9.25
C ASN A 79 -7.62 -14.64 -8.52
N ASP A 80 -7.43 -14.68 -7.20
CA ASP A 80 -7.90 -15.72 -6.27
C ASP A 80 -7.40 -17.14 -6.59
N LYS A 81 -6.38 -17.28 -7.45
CA LYS A 81 -5.72 -18.55 -7.71
C LYS A 81 -4.69 -18.85 -6.63
N ALA A 82 -4.65 -20.09 -6.16
CA ALA A 82 -3.67 -20.51 -5.16
C ALA A 82 -2.25 -20.39 -5.72
N THR A 83 -1.36 -19.72 -4.96
CA THR A 83 0.03 -19.46 -5.36
C THR A 83 0.88 -20.72 -5.49
N MET A 84 0.43 -21.85 -4.93
CA MET A 84 1.07 -23.17 -5.14
C MET A 84 1.08 -23.60 -6.61
N TYR A 85 0.18 -23.06 -7.43
CA TYR A 85 0.12 -23.30 -8.88
C TYR A 85 0.85 -22.21 -9.69
N GLY A 86 1.61 -21.36 -9.02
CA GLY A 86 2.31 -20.23 -9.61
C GLY A 86 1.50 -18.93 -9.60
N TYR A 87 2.12 -17.88 -10.16
CA TYR A 87 1.51 -16.56 -10.30
C TYR A 87 0.89 -16.36 -11.68
N VAL A 88 -0.22 -15.63 -11.73
CA VAL A 88 -0.86 -15.27 -13.00
C VAL A 88 -0.37 -13.93 -13.54
N ASN A 89 -0.70 -13.65 -14.80
CA ASN A 89 -0.30 -12.41 -15.47
C ASN A 89 -0.67 -11.14 -14.69
N ASN A 90 -1.82 -11.12 -14.01
CA ASN A 90 -2.23 -9.97 -13.19
C ASN A 90 -1.21 -9.66 -12.09
N PHE A 91 -0.74 -10.70 -11.38
CA PHE A 91 0.26 -10.58 -10.34
C PHE A 91 1.56 -9.96 -10.88
N TYR A 92 2.06 -10.49 -12.00
CA TYR A 92 3.26 -9.94 -12.65
C TYR A 92 3.05 -8.50 -13.14
N ASN A 93 1.89 -8.18 -13.69
CA ASN A 93 1.56 -6.83 -14.16
C ASN A 93 1.54 -5.81 -13.02
N ILE A 94 1.10 -6.19 -11.82
CA ILE A 94 1.19 -5.34 -10.62
C ILE A 94 2.65 -5.05 -10.27
N PHE A 95 3.52 -6.08 -10.25
CA PHE A 95 4.94 -5.88 -9.95
C PHE A 95 5.69 -5.08 -11.02
N LYS A 96 5.29 -5.17 -12.30
CA LYS A 96 5.88 -4.39 -13.41
C LYS A 96 5.67 -2.88 -13.29
N ARG A 97 4.80 -2.42 -12.38
CA ARG A 97 4.69 -0.98 -12.04
C ARG A 97 5.95 -0.45 -11.37
N ASN A 98 6.75 -1.33 -10.76
CA ASN A 98 8.10 -0.99 -10.37
C ASN A 98 9.03 -1.01 -11.59
N VAL A 99 9.56 0.15 -11.95
CA VAL A 99 10.45 0.34 -13.12
C VAL A 99 11.69 -0.57 -13.11
N SER A 100 12.11 -1.05 -11.93
CA SER A 100 13.24 -1.97 -11.78
C SER A 100 12.89 -3.44 -11.98
N LEU A 101 11.60 -3.79 -12.11
CA LEU A 101 11.09 -5.16 -12.19
C LEU A 101 10.26 -5.38 -13.47
N GLN A 102 10.93 -5.44 -14.63
CA GLN A 102 10.23 -5.48 -15.93
C GLN A 102 10.10 -6.90 -16.52
N THR A 103 10.88 -7.87 -16.05
CA THR A 103 10.86 -9.27 -16.54
C THR A 103 10.31 -10.21 -15.48
N ILE A 104 9.67 -11.30 -15.90
CA ILE A 104 9.17 -12.36 -15.00
C ILE A 104 10.30 -12.88 -14.10
N ASP A 105 11.46 -13.20 -14.68
CA ASP A 105 12.64 -13.65 -13.91
C ASP A 105 13.09 -12.66 -12.83
N SER A 106 13.07 -11.36 -13.13
CA SER A 106 13.43 -10.33 -12.13
C SER A 106 12.43 -10.26 -10.99
N ILE A 107 11.14 -10.43 -11.32
CA ILE A 107 10.03 -10.43 -10.37
C ILE A 107 10.09 -11.69 -9.51
N ASP A 108 10.27 -12.87 -10.07
CA ASP A 108 10.40 -14.13 -9.32
C ASP A 108 11.57 -14.08 -8.34
N LYS A 109 12.73 -13.58 -8.78
CA LYS A 109 13.89 -13.34 -7.90
C LYS A 109 13.54 -12.37 -6.78
N TYR A 110 12.85 -11.28 -7.08
CA TYR A 110 12.42 -10.31 -6.06
C TYR A 110 11.47 -10.94 -5.04
N ILE A 111 10.49 -11.70 -5.50
CA ILE A 111 9.48 -12.38 -4.68
C ILE A 111 10.11 -13.35 -3.69
N ILE A 112 11.10 -14.14 -4.13
CA ILE A 112 11.85 -15.07 -3.25
C ILE A 112 12.46 -14.32 -2.05
N HIS A 113 12.95 -13.10 -2.27
CA HIS A 113 13.48 -12.27 -1.19
C HIS A 113 12.39 -11.59 -0.37
N LEU A 114 11.31 -11.16 -1.02
CA LEU A 114 10.15 -10.54 -0.37
C LEU A 114 9.49 -11.50 0.64
N TYR A 115 9.38 -12.79 0.32
CA TYR A 115 8.79 -13.78 1.23
C TYR A 115 9.54 -13.94 2.55
N LYS A 116 10.84 -13.61 2.58
CA LYS A 116 11.67 -13.65 3.80
C LYS A 116 11.50 -12.40 4.67
N LYS A 117 10.80 -11.36 4.20
CA LYS A 117 10.59 -10.12 4.96
C LYS A 117 9.45 -10.26 5.99
N PRO A 118 9.39 -9.38 7.00
CA PRO A 118 8.25 -9.32 7.92
C PRO A 118 6.93 -9.05 7.18
N VAL A 119 5.81 -9.57 7.70
CA VAL A 119 4.48 -9.43 7.08
C VAL A 119 4.09 -7.98 6.83
N LYS A 120 4.38 -7.08 7.78
CA LYS A 120 4.16 -5.63 7.65
C LYS A 120 4.87 -5.04 6.45
N THR A 121 6.09 -5.48 6.17
CA THR A 121 6.86 -5.03 4.99
C THR A 121 6.21 -5.50 3.70
N LYS A 122 5.72 -6.76 3.66
CA LYS A 122 5.01 -7.29 2.50
C LYS A 122 3.73 -6.49 2.22
N ILE A 123 2.91 -6.25 3.25
CA ILE A 123 1.68 -5.45 3.14
C ILE A 123 1.98 -4.08 2.53
N ASN A 124 2.99 -3.39 3.06
CA ASN A 124 3.37 -2.05 2.57
C ASN A 124 3.76 -2.09 1.08
N ILE A 125 4.56 -3.07 0.67
CA ILE A 125 5.03 -3.21 -0.71
C ILE A 125 3.85 -3.50 -1.64
N PHE A 126 3.02 -4.50 -1.32
CA PHE A 126 1.88 -4.83 -2.16
C PHE A 126 0.90 -3.66 -2.27
N LEU A 127 0.47 -3.05 -1.16
CA LEU A 127 -0.44 -1.91 -1.20
C LEU A 127 0.14 -0.70 -1.95
N GLY A 128 1.47 -0.51 -1.87
CA GLY A 128 2.17 0.54 -2.61
C GLY A 128 2.25 0.29 -4.12
N LEU A 129 2.14 -0.98 -4.56
CA LEU A 129 2.10 -1.33 -5.98
C LEU A 129 0.69 -1.29 -6.57
N LEU A 130 -0.35 -1.42 -5.73
CA LEU A 130 -1.74 -1.30 -6.16
C LEU A 130 -2.10 0.15 -6.52
N THR A 131 -2.99 0.31 -7.48
CA THR A 131 -3.65 1.58 -7.77
C THR A 131 -4.72 1.90 -6.72
N ILE A 132 -5.22 3.13 -6.71
CA ILE A 132 -6.35 3.56 -5.85
C ILE A 132 -7.56 2.61 -6.00
N ASN A 133 -7.92 2.26 -7.24
CA ASN A 133 -9.08 1.41 -7.50
C ASN A 133 -8.88 0.00 -6.95
N GLU A 134 -7.71 -0.59 -7.16
CA GLU A 134 -7.41 -1.92 -6.66
C GLU A 134 -7.32 -1.97 -5.13
N ARG A 135 -6.81 -0.91 -4.50
CA ARG A 135 -6.85 -0.75 -3.03
C ARG A 135 -8.29 -0.70 -2.51
N ASN A 136 -9.18 0.00 -3.22
CA ASN A 136 -10.60 0.03 -2.89
C ASN A 136 -11.25 -1.35 -3.09
N ASP A 137 -10.90 -2.08 -4.14
CA ASP A 137 -11.40 -3.44 -4.36
C ASP A 137 -11.01 -4.39 -3.23
N VAL A 138 -9.76 -4.29 -2.73
CA VAL A 138 -9.31 -5.08 -1.56
C VAL A 138 -10.16 -4.77 -0.32
N ILE A 139 -10.48 -3.50 -0.07
CA ILE A 139 -11.37 -3.09 1.02
C ILE A 139 -12.77 -3.70 0.82
N GLN A 140 -13.33 -3.62 -0.39
CA GLN A 140 -14.65 -4.19 -0.68
C GLN A 140 -14.67 -5.71 -0.54
N ASN A 141 -13.60 -6.40 -0.93
CA ASN A 141 -13.47 -7.84 -0.76
C ASN A 141 -13.49 -8.26 0.71
N PHE A 142 -12.90 -7.46 1.61
CA PHE A 142 -13.02 -7.72 3.04
C PHE A 142 -14.49 -7.67 3.49
N TYR A 143 -15.22 -6.59 3.14
CA TYR A 143 -16.64 -6.48 3.51
C TYR A 143 -17.52 -7.56 2.88
N ARG A 144 -17.22 -8.03 1.68
CA ARG A 144 -17.94 -9.14 1.03
C ARG A 144 -17.78 -10.47 1.77
N LYS A 145 -16.69 -10.68 2.50
CA LYS A 145 -16.48 -11.90 3.28
C LYS A 145 -17.23 -11.92 4.61
N LEU A 146 -17.65 -10.74 5.09
CA LEU A 146 -18.38 -10.60 6.34
C LEU A 146 -19.90 -10.77 6.17
N ASN A 147 -20.41 -10.66 4.94
CA ASN A 147 -21.81 -10.86 4.58
C ASN A 147 -22.03 -12.24 3.96
#